data_AF-A0A2X3KMR9-F1
#
_entry.id   AF-A0A2X3KMR9-F1
#
_cell.length_a   1.000
_cell.length_b   1.000
_cell.length_c   1.000
_cell.angle_alpha   90.00
_cell.angle_beta   90.00
_cell.angle_gamma   90.00
#
_symmetry.space_group_name_H-M   'P 1'
#
loop_
_entity.id
_entity.type
_entity.pdbx_description
1 polymer ?
#
loop_
_entity_poly.entity_id
_entity_poly.type
_entity_poly.pdbx_seq_one_letter_code
_entity_poly.pdbx_strand_id
1 'polypeptide(L)'
;MLPWDTTKEGLPQGSITLSGRNVQVTQTVNDAALPVAFQTLNLTAELRNNRAELGWTIRLTNNGQFDGQVQVTDPQGRRNLGGNVNIRNFNLAMINPIFTRGEKAAGMVSANLRLGGDVQSPQLFGQLQVTGVGYRRQLYAV
;
A
#
# COMPACT_ATOMS: atom_id res chain seq x y z
N MET A 1 -4.60 17.38 -20.50
CA MET A 1 -4.58 15.91 -20.45
C MET A 1 -4.83 15.45 -21.88
N LEU A 2 -3.80 14.93 -22.58
CA LEU A 2 -3.97 14.45 -23.95
C LEU A 2 -4.66 13.08 -23.93
N PRO A 3 -5.63 12.81 -24.82
CA PRO A 3 -6.35 11.55 -24.84
C PRO A 3 -5.40 10.39 -25.19
N TRP A 4 -5.49 9.33 -24.39
CA TRP A 4 -5.06 7.97 -24.72
C TRP A 4 -5.51 7.57 -26.13
N ASP A 5 -4.54 7.23 -26.99
CA ASP A 5 -4.79 6.72 -28.35
C ASP A 5 -4.52 5.23 -28.36
N THR A 6 -5.59 4.43 -28.29
CA THR A 6 -5.54 2.96 -28.28
C THR A 6 -5.32 2.35 -29.66
N THR A 7 -5.14 3.18 -30.71
CA THR A 7 -4.99 2.74 -32.10
C THR A 7 -3.55 2.56 -32.54
N LYS A 8 -2.57 2.97 -31.73
CA LYS A 8 -1.14 2.80 -32.00
C LYS A 8 -0.60 1.53 -31.36
N GLU A 9 0.14 0.73 -32.14
CA GLU A 9 0.86 -0.42 -31.61
C GLU A 9 1.88 0.00 -30.55
N GLY A 10 1.92 -0.72 -29.42
CA GLY A 10 2.81 -0.47 -28.29
C GLY A 10 2.09 0.08 -27.06
N LEU A 11 2.76 0.03 -25.90
CA LEU A 11 2.18 0.56 -24.67
C LEU A 11 2.09 2.09 -24.68
N PRO A 12 0.95 2.66 -24.21
CA PRO A 12 0.81 4.10 -24.08
C PRO A 12 1.86 4.64 -23.13
N GLN A 13 2.46 5.77 -23.51
CA GLN A 13 3.46 6.45 -22.68
C GLN A 13 2.78 7.55 -21.88
N GLY A 14 3.12 7.70 -20.61
CA GLY A 14 2.54 8.75 -19.78
C GLY A 14 2.84 8.62 -18.31
N SER A 15 2.48 9.67 -17.57
CA SER A 15 2.64 9.74 -16.12
C SER A 15 1.34 10.21 -15.47
N ILE A 16 1.01 9.60 -14.34
CA ILE A 16 -0.10 9.99 -13.47
C ILE A 16 0.50 10.35 -12.11
N THR A 17 0.01 11.42 -11.52
CA THR A 17 0.32 11.79 -10.14
C THR A 17 -0.96 12.10 -9.41
N LEU A 18 -1.12 11.51 -8.23
CA LEU A 18 -2.16 11.83 -7.27
C LEU A 18 -1.47 12.31 -5.99
N SER A 19 -1.84 13.49 -5.52
CA SER A 19 -1.31 14.07 -4.29
C SER A 19 -2.46 14.57 -3.41
N GLY A 20 -2.49 14.12 -2.17
CA GLY A 20 -3.44 14.52 -1.14
C GLY A 20 -2.73 14.87 0.16
N ARG A 21 -3.22 15.89 0.84
CA ARG A 21 -2.76 16.30 2.18
C ARG A 21 -3.97 16.42 3.09
N ASN A 22 -3.86 15.86 4.30
CA ASN A 22 -4.92 15.89 5.31
C ASN A 22 -6.29 15.42 4.78
N VAL A 23 -6.28 14.33 4.01
CA VAL A 23 -7.48 13.73 3.42
C VAL A 23 -8.07 12.72 4.40
N GLN A 24 -9.36 12.77 4.64
CA GLN A 24 -10.06 11.76 5.44
C GLN A 24 -11.01 10.97 4.56
N VAL A 25 -10.96 9.65 4.69
CA VAL A 25 -11.80 8.71 3.94
C VAL A 25 -12.39 7.71 4.93
N THR A 26 -13.65 7.36 4.77
CA THR A 26 -14.26 6.24 5.50
C THR A 26 -14.36 5.06 4.54
N GLN A 27 -13.71 3.96 4.90
CA GLN A 27 -13.76 2.70 4.14
C GLN A 27 -14.76 1.76 4.80
N THR A 28 -15.60 1.10 4.02
CA THR A 28 -16.45 0.03 4.55
C THR A 28 -15.71 -1.30 4.40
N VAL A 29 -15.44 -1.98 5.52
CA VAL A 29 -14.79 -3.29 5.57
C VAL A 29 -15.69 -4.25 6.34
N ASN A 30 -16.18 -5.30 5.67
CA ASN A 30 -17.13 -6.26 6.26
C ASN A 30 -18.32 -5.56 6.96
N ASP A 31 -18.95 -4.63 6.26
CA ASP A 31 -20.06 -3.79 6.75
C ASP A 31 -19.75 -2.86 7.93
N ALA A 32 -18.48 -2.79 8.37
CA ALA A 32 -18.03 -1.86 9.40
C ALA A 32 -17.28 -0.67 8.80
N ALA A 33 -17.54 0.53 9.32
CA ALA A 33 -16.89 1.76 8.88
C ALA A 33 -15.50 1.91 9.53
N LEU A 34 -14.46 2.00 8.70
CA LEU A 34 -13.09 2.28 9.06
C LEU A 34 -12.71 3.71 8.62
N PRO A 35 -12.72 4.69 9.53
CA PRO A 35 -12.18 6.02 9.22
C PRO A 35 -10.65 5.94 9.07
N VAL A 36 -10.15 6.42 7.93
CA VAL A 36 -8.73 6.51 7.62
C VAL A 36 -8.38 7.97 7.34
N ALA A 37 -7.51 8.54 8.17
CA ALA A 37 -7.01 9.90 8.01
C ALA A 37 -5.60 9.86 7.43
N PHE A 38 -5.43 10.42 6.24
CA PHE A 38 -4.15 10.53 5.52
C PHE A 38 -3.57 11.92 5.76
N GLN A 39 -2.45 12.01 6.47
CA GLN A 39 -1.65 13.23 6.52
C GLN A 39 -0.98 13.49 5.16
N THR A 40 -0.49 12.43 4.51
CA THR A 40 0.09 12.48 3.17
C THR A 40 -0.36 11.28 2.36
N LEU A 41 -0.81 11.52 1.14
CA LEU A 41 -1.09 10.49 0.14
C LEU A 41 -0.48 10.95 -1.17
N ASN A 42 0.67 10.40 -1.54
CA ASN A 42 1.30 10.62 -2.84
C ASN A 42 1.38 9.30 -3.58
N LEU A 43 0.95 9.30 -4.84
CA LEU A 43 1.04 8.17 -5.75
C LEU A 43 1.51 8.68 -7.12
N THR A 44 2.54 8.07 -7.65
CA THR A 44 3.07 8.34 -8.99
C THR A 44 3.08 7.04 -9.78
N ALA A 45 2.54 7.06 -10.99
CA ALA A 45 2.67 5.96 -11.93
C ALA A 45 3.22 6.51 -13.24
N GLU A 46 4.23 5.86 -13.81
CA GLU A 46 4.77 6.22 -15.12
C GLU A 46 4.91 4.97 -15.98
N LEU A 47 4.56 5.10 -17.25
CA LEU A 47 4.87 4.12 -18.28
C LEU A 47 5.71 4.83 -19.33
N ARG A 48 7.01 4.55 -19.33
CA ARG A 48 7.98 5.18 -20.23
C ARG A 48 9.04 4.19 -20.69
N ASN A 49 9.43 4.21 -21.97
CA ASN A 49 10.57 3.45 -22.51
C ASN A 49 10.51 1.93 -22.18
N ASN A 50 9.33 1.30 -22.38
CA ASN A 50 9.08 -0.11 -22.03
C ASN A 50 9.37 -0.45 -20.55
N ARG A 51 9.10 0.51 -19.66
CA ARG A 51 9.14 0.35 -18.20
C ARG A 51 7.92 0.98 -17.56
N ALA A 52 7.26 0.24 -16.69
CA ALA A 52 6.24 0.78 -15.80
C ALA A 52 6.87 1.01 -14.43
N GLU A 53 6.65 2.17 -13.83
CA GLU A 53 7.08 2.48 -12.46
C GLU A 53 5.88 2.95 -11.64
N LEU A 54 5.81 2.49 -10.39
CA LEU A 54 4.81 2.87 -9.40
C LEU A 54 5.55 3.28 -8.14
N GLY A 55 5.36 4.53 -7.72
CA GLY A 55 5.89 5.07 -6.48
C GLY A 55 4.76 5.54 -5.57
N TRP A 56 4.85 5.29 -4.27
CA TRP A 56 3.87 5.78 -3.31
C TRP A 56 4.50 6.24 -2.00
N THR A 57 3.83 7.18 -1.34
CA THR A 57 4.10 7.58 0.03
C THR A 57 2.78 7.88 0.72
N ILE A 58 2.46 7.07 1.72
CA ILE A 58 1.25 7.15 2.51
C ILE A 58 1.66 7.36 3.97
N ARG A 59 1.26 8.49 4.55
CA ARG A 59 1.39 8.76 5.99
C ARG A 59 -0.01 8.91 6.56
N LEU A 60 -0.35 8.11 7.55
CA LEU A 60 -1.62 8.27 8.24
C LEU A 60 -1.43 9.20 9.42
N THR A 61 -2.44 10.02 9.69
CA THR A 61 -2.42 10.98 10.79
C THR A 61 -2.24 10.23 12.10
N ASN A 62 -1.18 10.57 12.84
CA ASN A 62 -0.81 9.90 14.10
C ASN A 62 -0.61 8.38 13.96
N ASN A 63 -0.32 7.88 12.76
CA ASN A 63 -0.14 6.45 12.53
C ASN A 63 0.80 6.14 11.35
N GLY A 64 2.03 5.75 11.65
CA GLY A 64 2.99 5.15 10.73
C GLY A 64 3.16 5.77 9.33
N GLN A 65 3.96 5.07 8.52
CA GLN A 65 4.16 5.39 7.11
C GLN A 65 4.32 4.11 6.29
N PHE A 66 3.74 4.12 5.10
CA PHE A 66 3.91 3.10 4.06
C PHE A 66 4.37 3.75 2.77
N ASP A 67 5.53 3.36 2.27
CA ASP A 67 6.10 3.86 1.02
C ASP A 67 6.80 2.76 0.24
N GLY A 68 6.97 3.01 -1.04
CA GLY A 68 7.65 2.06 -1.91
C GLY A 68 7.82 2.61 -3.30
N GLN A 69 8.69 1.95 -4.04
CA GLN A 69 8.84 2.12 -5.47
C GLN A 69 8.99 0.74 -6.09
N VAL A 70 8.19 0.47 -7.11
CA VAL A 70 8.17 -0.78 -7.86
C VAL A 70 8.26 -0.45 -9.33
N GLN A 71 9.00 -1.28 -10.05
CA GLN A 71 9.12 -1.20 -11.50
C GLN A 71 8.85 -2.56 -12.13
N VAL A 72 8.25 -2.51 -13.31
CA VAL A 72 8.14 -3.63 -14.24
C VAL A 72 8.92 -3.25 -15.49
N THR A 73 9.97 -4.01 -15.79
CA THR A 73 10.70 -3.90 -17.06
C THR A 73 10.15 -4.88 -18.07
N ASP A 74 10.11 -4.47 -19.33
CA ASP A 74 9.50 -5.26 -20.40
C ASP A 74 8.06 -5.73 -20.09
N PRO A 75 7.13 -4.80 -19.77
CA PRO A 75 5.74 -5.11 -19.42
C PRO A 75 4.96 -5.88 -20.51
N GLN A 76 5.38 -5.80 -21.78
CA GLN A 76 4.77 -6.58 -22.87
C GLN A 76 5.38 -7.97 -23.05
N GLY A 77 6.59 -8.20 -22.53
CA GLY A 77 7.30 -9.48 -22.62
C GLY A 77 7.46 -10.14 -21.25
N ARG A 78 8.70 -10.15 -20.73
CA ARG A 78 9.06 -10.91 -19.52
C ARG A 78 8.46 -10.37 -18.23
N ARG A 79 8.07 -9.10 -18.18
CA ARG A 79 7.47 -8.45 -17.00
C ARG A 79 8.33 -8.60 -15.74
N ASN A 80 9.64 -8.36 -15.84
CA ASN A 80 10.52 -8.51 -14.68
C ASN A 80 10.16 -7.44 -13.64
N LEU A 81 9.96 -7.88 -12.42
CA LEU A 81 9.54 -7.08 -11.28
C LEU A 81 10.76 -6.73 -10.42
N GLY A 82 10.83 -5.48 -9.96
CA GLY A 82 11.83 -5.07 -8.98
C GLY A 82 11.33 -3.91 -8.15
N GLY A 83 11.81 -3.75 -6.92
CA GLY A 83 11.46 -2.60 -6.11
C GLY A 83 11.74 -2.75 -4.63
N ASN A 84 11.28 -1.76 -3.87
CA ASN A 84 11.33 -1.74 -2.42
C ASN A 84 9.98 -1.32 -1.84
N VAL A 85 9.69 -1.87 -0.67
CA VAL A 85 8.49 -1.57 0.11
C VAL A 85 8.89 -1.40 1.56
N ASN A 86 8.51 -0.28 2.16
CA ASN A 86 8.83 0.07 3.53
C ASN A 86 7.56 0.34 4.32
N ILE A 87 7.50 -0.21 5.53
CA ILE A 87 6.50 0.11 6.54
C ILE A 87 7.26 0.61 7.76
N ARG A 88 6.88 1.77 8.29
CA ARG A 88 7.49 2.32 9.51
C ARG A 88 6.41 2.59 10.54
N ASN A 89 6.56 1.99 11.73
CA ASN A 89 5.81 2.32 12.93
C ASN A 89 4.28 2.31 12.75
N PHE A 90 3.76 1.30 12.06
CA PHE A 90 2.34 1.19 11.78
C PHE A 90 1.62 0.56 12.98
N ASN A 91 0.69 1.28 13.61
CA ASN A 91 -0.03 0.81 14.78
C ASN A 91 -1.26 -0.01 14.36
N LEU A 92 -1.30 -1.27 14.79
CA LEU A 92 -2.38 -2.20 14.47
C LEU A 92 -3.71 -1.82 15.13
N ALA A 93 -3.72 -0.97 16.14
CA ALA A 93 -4.96 -0.51 16.77
C ALA A 93 -5.87 0.29 15.82
N MET A 94 -5.36 0.76 14.68
CA MET A 94 -6.15 1.53 13.71
C MET A 94 -7.34 0.75 13.13
N ILE A 95 -7.25 -0.59 13.08
CA ILE A 95 -8.32 -1.45 12.54
C ILE A 95 -9.33 -1.86 13.61
N ASN A 96 -9.18 -1.43 14.87
CA ASN A 96 -10.15 -1.76 15.92
C ASN A 96 -11.60 -1.34 15.62
N PRO A 97 -11.89 -0.22 14.91
CA PRO A 97 -13.27 0.15 14.57
C PRO A 97 -14.04 -0.91 13.77
N ILE A 98 -13.35 -1.80 13.06
CA ILE A 98 -13.99 -2.88 12.27
C ILE A 98 -14.22 -4.17 13.06
N PHE A 99 -13.73 -4.25 14.31
CA PHE A 99 -14.02 -5.36 15.21
C PHE A 99 -15.25 -5.05 16.06
N THR A 100 -16.24 -5.94 16.03
CA THR A 100 -17.53 -5.75 16.73
C THR A 100 -17.73 -6.70 17.90
N ARG A 101 -16.92 -7.76 18.02
CA ARG A 101 -17.11 -8.83 19.03
C ARG A 101 -16.07 -8.80 20.16
N GLY A 102 -15.60 -7.60 20.49
CA GLY A 102 -14.64 -7.40 21.57
C GLY A 102 -13.21 -7.85 21.23
N GLU A 103 -12.92 -8.17 19.97
CA GLU A 103 -11.56 -8.34 19.47
C GLU A 103 -10.85 -6.99 19.40
N LYS A 104 -9.58 -6.97 19.80
CA LYS A 104 -8.71 -5.82 19.61
C LYS A 104 -7.37 -6.28 19.07
N ALA A 105 -6.86 -5.56 18.08
CA ALA A 105 -5.48 -5.65 17.65
C ALA A 105 -4.66 -4.59 18.38
N ALA A 106 -3.51 -5.01 18.89
CA ALA A 106 -2.47 -4.14 19.42
C ALA A 106 -1.12 -4.60 18.90
N GLY A 107 -0.22 -3.64 18.70
CA GLY A 107 1.14 -3.87 18.26
C GLY A 107 1.59 -2.87 17.20
N MET A 108 2.89 -2.91 16.93
CA MET A 108 3.55 -2.06 15.95
C MET A 108 4.17 -2.94 14.87
N VAL A 109 3.96 -2.57 13.60
CA VAL A 109 4.55 -3.24 12.44
C VAL A 109 5.57 -2.31 11.78
N SER A 110 6.74 -2.85 11.48
CA SER A 110 7.72 -2.23 10.59
C SER A 110 8.27 -3.27 9.62
N ALA A 111 8.59 -2.85 8.40
CA ALA A 111 9.14 -3.74 7.38
C ALA A 111 10.07 -2.98 6.44
N ASN A 112 11.11 -3.67 5.98
CA ASN A 112 11.95 -3.23 4.86
C ASN A 112 12.06 -4.42 3.91
N LEU A 113 11.39 -4.31 2.77
CA LEU A 113 11.19 -5.40 1.84
C LEU A 113 11.71 -5.03 0.46
N ARG A 114 12.25 -6.02 -0.25
CA ARG A 114 12.72 -5.92 -1.63
C ARG A 114 11.92 -6.88 -2.49
N LEU A 115 11.41 -6.36 -3.59
CA LEU A 115 10.70 -7.13 -4.62
C LEU A 115 11.66 -7.51 -5.74
N GLY A 116 11.49 -8.71 -6.27
CA GLY A 116 12.27 -9.26 -7.40
C GLY A 116 11.44 -10.29 -8.19
N GLY A 117 12.09 -10.94 -9.16
CA GLY A 117 11.45 -11.95 -10.03
C GLY A 117 10.69 -11.31 -11.19
N ASP A 118 9.51 -11.83 -11.46
CA ASP A 118 8.58 -11.33 -12.48
C ASP A 118 7.18 -11.15 -11.90
N VAL A 119 6.29 -10.49 -12.64
CA VAL A 119 4.92 -10.18 -12.18
C VAL A 119 4.08 -11.44 -11.91
N GLN A 120 4.38 -12.57 -12.56
CA GLN A 120 3.67 -13.83 -12.41
C GLN A 120 4.19 -14.63 -11.21
N SER A 121 5.50 -14.54 -10.93
CA SER A 121 6.17 -15.18 -9.81
C SER A 121 6.98 -14.16 -8.99
N PRO A 122 6.29 -13.21 -8.31
CA PRO A 122 6.97 -12.17 -7.55
C PRO A 122 7.70 -12.78 -6.35
N GLN A 123 8.94 -12.33 -6.14
CA GLN A 123 9.74 -12.70 -4.98
C GLN A 123 9.83 -11.53 -4.02
N LEU A 124 9.75 -11.83 -2.72
CA LEU A 124 9.80 -10.84 -1.65
C LEU A 124 10.88 -11.24 -0.64
N PHE A 125 11.81 -10.34 -0.39
CA PHE A 125 12.92 -10.54 0.53
C PHE A 125 12.98 -9.42 1.55
N GLY A 126 13.48 -9.69 2.75
CA GLY A 126 13.75 -8.67 3.74
C GLY A 126 13.19 -9.01 5.11
N GLN A 127 12.96 -7.98 5.90
CA GLN A 127 12.61 -8.12 7.31
C GLN A 127 11.24 -7.51 7.56
N LEU A 128 10.42 -8.26 8.28
CA LEU A 128 9.18 -7.81 8.88
C LEU A 128 9.32 -7.98 10.38
N GLN A 129 9.07 -6.90 11.11
CA GLN A 129 9.08 -6.89 12.56
C GLN A 129 7.68 -6.53 13.06
N VAL A 130 7.20 -7.34 14.01
CA VAL A 130 6.01 -7.04 14.80
C VAL A 130 6.38 -7.00 16.27
N THR A 131 6.06 -5.91 16.95
CA THR A 131 6.32 -5.75 18.38
C THR A 131 5.05 -5.41 19.14
N GLY A 132 5.02 -5.71 20.45
CA GLY A 132 3.89 -5.38 21.31
C GLY A 132 2.58 -6.06 20.91
N VAL A 133 2.65 -7.25 20.27
CA VAL A 133 1.47 -7.98 19.81
C VAL A 133 0.61 -8.36 21.01
N GLY A 134 -0.65 -7.94 20.97
CA GLY A 134 -1.64 -8.31 21.97
C GLY A 134 -3.00 -8.47 21.32
N TYR A 135 -3.61 -9.63 21.52
CA TYR A 135 -5.02 -9.86 21.25
C TYR A 135 -5.73 -10.05 22.60
N ARG A 136 -6.75 -9.24 22.86
CA ARG A 136 -7.59 -9.39 24.06
C ARG A 136 -9.02 -9.60 23.62
N ARG A 137 -9.61 -10.74 24.01
CA ARG A 137 -11.03 -11.02 23.84
C ARG A 137 -11.76 -10.52 25.09
N GLN A 138 -12.57 -9.48 24.97
CA GLN A 138 -13.44 -9.05 26.06
C GLN A 138 -14.66 -9.97 26.10
N LEU A 139 -14.68 -10.93 27.03
CA LEU A 139 -15.88 -11.71 27.32
C LEU A 139 -16.84 -10.81 28.11
N TYR A 140 -18.03 -10.56 27.57
CA TYR A 140 -19.14 -10.04 28.35
C TYR A 140 -19.71 -11.21 29.18
N ALA A 141 -19.68 -11.09 30.50
CA ALA A 141 -20.50 -11.95 31.36
C ALA A 141 -21.96 -11.49 31.22
N VAL A 142 -22.87 -12.44 31.00
CA VAL A 142 -24.33 -12.24 30.97
C VAL A 142 -24.84 -12.14 32.40
#